data_AF-A0A2V5XQZ3-F1
#
_entry.id   AF-A0A2V5XQZ3-F1
#
_cell.length_a   1.000
_cell.length_b   1.000
_cell.length_c   1.000
_cell.angle_alpha   90.00
_cell.angle_beta   90.00
_cell.angle_gamma   90.00
#
_symmetry.space_group_name_H-M   'P 1'
#
loop_
_entity.id
_entity.type
_entity.pdbx_description
1 polymer ?
#
loop_
_entity_poly.entity_id
_entity_poly.type
_entity_poly.pdbx_seq_one_letter_code
_entity_poly.pdbx_strand_id
1 'polypeptide(L)' 'MRVASWNINSLRKRQHRLFAWLEATKPDIVCLQETKCPDEQFPVLALQAAGYHSVYHGEKSYNGVAILSKNESRDVRPSL' A
#
# COMPACT_ATOMS: atom_id res chain seq x y z
N MET A 1 -3.58 -14.06 -12.40
CA MET A 1 -3.98 -12.88 -11.62
C MET A 1 -4.06 -13.26 -10.14
N ARG A 2 -3.35 -12.55 -9.26
CA ARG A 2 -3.31 -12.78 -7.80
C ARG A 2 -3.68 -11.50 -7.07
N VAL A 3 -4.70 -11.58 -6.21
CA VAL A 3 -5.14 -10.50 -5.33
C VAL A 3 -4.88 -10.92 -3.89
N ALA A 4 -4.34 -10.02 -3.09
CA ALA A 4 -4.08 -10.25 -1.68
C ALA A 4 -4.66 -9.12 -0.82
N SER A 5 -5.03 -9.46 0.42
CA SER A 5 -5.39 -8.48 1.44
C SER A 5 -4.52 -8.69 2.66
N TRP A 6 -3.98 -7.62 3.22
CA TRP A 6 -3.11 -7.67 4.39
C TRP A 6 -3.35 -6.47 5.30
N ASN A 7 -3.87 -6.75 6.50
CA ASN A 7 -3.79 -5.81 7.60
C ASN A 7 -2.33 -5.71 8.07
N ILE A 8 -1.66 -4.64 7.65
CA ILE A 8 -0.23 -4.44 7.91
C ILE A 8 0.01 -3.86 9.31
N ASN A 9 -1.00 -3.31 9.98
CA ASN A 9 -0.91 -2.78 11.35
C ASN A 9 0.29 -1.83 11.57
N SER A 10 0.44 -0.79 10.76
CA SER A 10 1.58 0.15 10.66
C SER A 10 2.57 -0.23 9.56
N LEU A 11 2.35 0.40 8.40
CA LEU A 11 3.13 0.24 7.18
C LEU A 11 4.62 0.54 7.42
N ARG A 12 4.94 1.71 7.96
CA ARG A 12 6.34 2.14 8.16
C ARG A 12 7.14 1.19 9.05
N LYS A 13 6.51 0.62 10.08
CA LYS A 13 7.18 -0.36 10.96
C LYS A 13 7.44 -1.70 10.28
N ARG A 14 6.71 -2.04 9.21
CA ARG A 14 6.77 -3.32 8.50
C ARG A 14 7.14 -3.18 7.04
N GLN A 15 7.67 -2.04 6.63
CA GLN A 15 7.99 -1.74 5.24
C GLN A 15 8.97 -2.77 4.65
N HIS A 16 9.99 -3.17 5.40
CA HIS A 16 10.92 -4.24 5.00
C HIS A 16 10.21 -5.60 4.77
N ARG A 17 9.24 -5.96 5.61
CA ARG A 17 8.45 -7.19 5.45
C ARG A 17 7.55 -7.11 4.24
N LEU A 18 6.92 -5.95 4.01
CA LEU A 18 6.10 -5.73 2.84
C LEU A 18 6.91 -5.92 1.57
N PHE A 19 8.08 -5.28 1.44
CA PHE A 19 8.90 -5.41 0.24
C PHE A 19 9.45 -6.81 0.03
N ALA A 20 9.94 -7.47 1.09
CA ALA A 20 10.37 -8.87 0.98
C ALA A 20 9.23 -9.78 0.50
N TRP A 21 8.02 -9.56 1.01
CA TRP A 21 6.85 -10.33 0.61
C TRP A 21 6.39 -10.01 -0.82
N LEU A 22 6.40 -8.73 -1.23
CA LEU A 22 6.07 -8.33 -2.60
C LEU A 22 7.03 -8.94 -3.62
N GLU A 23 8.33 -8.96 -3.32
CA GLU A 23 9.34 -9.58 -4.19
C GLU A 23 9.15 -11.09 -4.28
N ALA A 24 8.87 -11.76 -3.15
CA ALA A 24 8.67 -13.21 -3.14
C ALA A 24 7.37 -13.66 -3.83
N THR A 25 6.29 -12.87 -3.70
CA THR A 25 4.95 -13.31 -4.08
C THR A 25 4.36 -12.62 -5.32
N LYS A 26 4.89 -11.46 -5.70
CA LYS A 26 4.55 -10.70 -6.92
C LYS A 26 3.03 -10.62 -7.22
N PRO A 27 2.16 -10.33 -6.24
CA PRO A 27 0.72 -10.19 -6.47
C PRO A 27 0.42 -9.09 -7.50
N ASP A 28 -0.70 -9.19 -8.20
CA ASP A 28 -1.10 -8.17 -9.17
C ASP A 28 -1.78 -6.98 -8.45
N ILE A 29 -2.50 -7.27 -7.35
CA ILE A 29 -3.19 -6.29 -6.51
C ILE A 29 -2.99 -6.64 -5.03
N VAL A 30 -2.75 -5.63 -4.18
CA VAL A 30 -2.66 -5.78 -2.72
C VAL A 30 -3.50 -4.71 -2.04
N CYS A 31 -4.47 -5.12 -1.24
CA CYS A 31 -5.21 -4.24 -0.35
C CYS A 31 -4.54 -4.23 1.03
N LEU A 32 -4.05 -3.08 1.46
CA LEU A 32 -3.48 -2.87 2.79
C LEU A 32 -4.50 -2.19 3.71
N GLN A 33 -4.59 -2.68 4.94
CA GLN A 33 -5.39 -2.07 6.01
C GLN A 33 -4.52 -1.74 7.22
N GLU A 34 -4.98 -0.80 8.05
CA GLU A 34 -4.24 -0.25 9.19
C GLU A 34 -2.84 0.23 8.79
N THR A 35 -2.73 1.02 7.72
CA THR A 35 -1.43 1.57 7.32
C THR A 35 -0.85 2.47 8.41
N LYS A 36 -1.71 3.13 9.22
CA LYS A 36 -1.35 4.04 10.33
C LYS A 36 -0.30 5.06 9.90
N CYS A 37 -0.41 5.49 8.65
CA CYS A 37 0.54 6.35 7.95
C CYS A 37 -0.25 7.54 7.40
N PRO A 38 0.07 8.78 7.82
CA PRO A 38 -0.48 9.96 7.18
C PRO A 38 -0.03 10.03 5.73
N ASP A 39 -0.88 10.58 4.87
CA ASP A 39 -0.71 10.61 3.41
C ASP A 39 0.63 11.24 2.97
N GLU A 40 1.05 12.31 3.64
CA GLU A 40 2.34 13.00 3.43
C GLU A 40 3.58 12.11 3.65
N GLN A 41 3.44 11.01 4.40
CA GLN A 41 4.54 10.10 4.75
C GLN A 41 4.37 8.73 4.08
N PHE A 42 3.42 8.58 3.16
CA PHE A 42 3.20 7.32 2.46
C PHE A 42 4.36 7.02 1.49
N PRO A 43 4.91 5.79 1.44
CA PRO A 43 6.16 5.48 0.73
C PRO A 43 5.95 5.26 -0.78
N VAL A 44 5.37 6.23 -1.49
CA VAL A 44 5.02 6.13 -2.92
C VAL A 44 6.23 5.76 -3.78
N LEU A 45 7.34 6.49 -3.67
CA LEU A 45 8.54 6.27 -4.48
C LEU A 45 9.15 4.88 -4.25
N ALA A 46 9.14 4.40 -3.01
CA ALA A 46 9.67 3.08 -2.69
C ALA A 46 8.78 1.95 -3.24
N LEU A 47 7.46 2.14 -3.25
CA LEU A 47 6.51 1.21 -3.87
C LEU A 47 6.64 1.21 -5.40
N GLN A 48 6.81 2.39 -6.01
CA GLN A 48 7.08 2.52 -7.45
C GLN A 48 8.38 1.84 -7.85
N ALA A 49 9.46 2.01 -7.07
CA ALA A 49 10.73 1.30 -7.29
C ALA A 49 10.59 -0.23 -7.18
N ALA A 50 9.63 -0.71 -6.38
CA ALA A 50 9.26 -2.12 -6.29
C ALA A 50 8.29 -2.59 -7.40
N GLY A 51 7.94 -1.72 -8.36
CA GLY A 51 7.06 -2.03 -9.49
C GLY A 51 5.56 -1.94 -9.19
N TYR A 52 5.16 -1.21 -8.14
CA TYR A 52 3.75 -1.03 -7.77
C TYR A 52 3.34 0.45 -7.79
N HIS A 53 2.22 0.73 -8.44
CA HIS A 53 1.43 1.92 -8.23
C HIS A 53 0.66 1.80 -6.92
N SER A 54 0.35 2.92 -6.29
CA SER A 54 -0.39 2.94 -5.03
C SER A 54 -1.43 4.04 -5.02
N VAL A 55 -2.63 3.71 -4.55
CA VAL A 55 -3.61 4.69 -4.09
C VAL A 55 -3.88 4.45 -2.63
N TYR A 56 -3.94 5.51 -1.85
CA TYR A 56 -3.91 5.43 -0.39
C TYR A 56 -4.66 6.59 0.23
N HIS A 57 -5.12 6.38 1.45
CA HIS A 57 -5.67 7.42 2.31
C HIS A 57 -5.48 7.00 3.76
N GLY A 58 -4.91 7.87 4.59
CA GLY A 58 -4.57 7.55 5.96
C GLY A 58 -4.21 8.75 6.83
N GLU A 59 -4.19 8.47 8.12
CA GLU A 59 -3.94 9.44 9.18
C GLU A 59 -2.83 8.95 10.12
N LYS A 60 -2.36 9.84 10.99
CA LYS A 60 -1.32 9.49 11.98
C LYS A 60 -1.91 8.56 13.04
N SER A 61 -1.15 7.51 13.39
CA SER A 61 -1.42 6.55 14.48
C SER A 61 -2.60 5.60 14.29
N TYR A 62 -3.63 5.98 13.55
CA TYR A 62 -4.88 5.22 13.40
C TYR A 62 -5.16 4.88 11.94
N ASN A 63 -6.02 3.89 11.73
CA ASN A 63 -6.65 3.54 10.45
C ASN A 63 -5.68 3.51 9.25
N GLY A 64 -6.17 3.98 8.11
CA GLY A 64 -5.47 4.06 6.84
C GLY A 64 -5.59 2.81 5.98
N VAL A 65 -5.82 3.03 4.69
CA VAL A 65 -5.94 1.99 3.65
C VAL A 65 -5.06 2.32 2.46
N ALA A 66 -4.65 1.29 1.73
CA ALA A 66 -4.01 1.46 0.44
C ALA A 66 -4.34 0.30 -0.50
N ILE A 67 -4.36 0.57 -1.79
CA ILE A 67 -4.37 -0.44 -2.84
C ILE A 67 -3.08 -0.28 -3.64
N LEU A 68 -2.31 -1.37 -3.71
CA LEU A 68 -1.12 -1.47 -4.56
C LEU A 68 -1.49 -2.26 -5.82
N SER A 69 -1.02 -1.83 -6.98
CA SER A 69 -1.27 -2.52 -8.24
C SER A 69 -0.09 -2.40 -9.20
N LYS A 70 0.15 -3.43 -10.02
CA LYS A 70 1.18 -3.37 -11.08
C LYS A 70 0.88 -2.35 -12.17
N ASN A 71 -0.40 -1.98 -12.33
CA ASN A 71 -0.87 -0.99 -13.29
C ASN A 71 -1.41 0.24 -12.54
N GLU A 72 -1.43 1.39 -13.20
CA GLU A 72 -2.02 2.61 -12.65
C GLU A 72 -3.53 2.47 -12.43
N SER A 73 -4.02 2.93 -11.27
CA SER A 73 -5.45 2.94 -10.94
C SER A 73 -6.16 4.12 -11.60
N ARG A 74 -7.42 3.93 -11.97
CA ARG A 74 -8.30 4.95 -12.57
C ARG A 74 -9.53 5.17 -11.71
N ASP A 75 -10.20 6.31 -11.87
CA ASP A 75 -11.45 6.67 -11.18
C ASP A 75 -11.37 6.64 -9.65
N VAL A 76 -10.21 7.01 -9.10
CA VAL A 76 -9.98 7.03 -7.66
C VAL A 76 -10.58 8.28 -7.06
N ARG A 77 -11.46 8.10 -6.07
CA ARG A 77 -12.12 9.18 -5.34
C ARG A 77 -11.78 9.08 -3.86
N PRO A 78 -10.81 9.87 -3.35
CA PRO A 78 -10.67 10.05 -1.91
C PRO A 78 -11.94 10.75 -1.40
N SER A 79 -12.62 10.15 -0.43
CA SER A 79 -13.74 10.81 0.25
C SER A 79 -13.19 11.94 1.11
N LEU A 80 -13.79 13.12 0.99
CA LEU A 80 -13.56 14.30 1.84
C LEU A 80 -13.90 14.02 3.30
#